data_AF-A0A1L3EWD5-F1
#
_entry.id   AF-A0A1L3EWD5-F1
#
_cell.length_a   1.000
_cell.length_b   1.000
_cell.length_c   1.000
_cell.angle_alpha   90.00
_cell.angle_beta   90.00
_cell.angle_gamma   90.00
#
_symmetry.space_group_name_H-M   'P 1'
#
loop_
_entity.id
_entity.type
_entity.pdbx_description
1 polymer ?
#
loop_
_entity_poly.entity_id
_entity_poly.type
_entity_poly.pdbx_seq_one_letter_code
_entity_poly.pdbx_strand_id
1 'polypeptide(L)'
;MTYAFYLAAGAMLALALALLLVPIVRHGRRHGRSRGVFVLLLAIAIVVPLASVGLYALVGTPSTLGGVEPAKEMDVGEAITALRARLKEHPDDAQGWLLLGQTFTMLKQPADARDAFDGALKADPTNGAAMVGWAEADSLIRDDHRIEGRALDLLQAAVAANPQNQRALWLLGISQFQHEKYVEASATWKTLQPMLDPDSNVAHAVAEQIAQADKRAAAGAGK
;
A
#
# COMPACT_ATOMS: atom_id res chain seq x y z
N MET A 1 32.89 11.26 -10.18
CA MET A 1 32.13 12.01 -9.15
C MET A 1 32.38 11.48 -7.74
N THR A 2 32.37 10.17 -7.53
CA THR A 2 32.50 9.54 -6.18
C THR A 2 33.85 9.80 -5.50
N TYR A 3 34.97 9.74 -6.23
CA TYR A 3 36.30 10.00 -5.66
C TYR A 3 36.49 11.44 -5.15
N ALA A 4 35.88 12.42 -5.83
CA ALA A 4 35.95 13.83 -5.41
C ALA A 4 35.18 14.06 -4.10
N PHE A 5 34.07 13.35 -3.90
CA PHE A 5 33.29 13.40 -2.66
C PHE A 5 34.06 12.81 -1.48
N TYR A 6 34.72 11.66 -1.64
CA TYR A 6 35.53 11.07 -0.57
C TYR A 6 36.74 11.92 -0.19
N LEU A 7 37.39 12.56 -1.16
CA LEU A 7 38.48 13.51 -0.91
C LEU A 7 37.98 14.74 -0.12
N ALA A 8 36.82 15.29 -0.49
CA ALA A 8 36.22 16.42 0.22
C ALA A 8 35.80 16.05 1.65
N ALA A 9 35.18 14.88 1.83
CA ALA A 9 34.77 14.39 3.15
C ALA A 9 35.99 14.13 4.05
N GLY A 10 37.04 13.50 3.52
CA GLY A 10 38.30 13.28 4.25
C GLY A 10 38.98 14.59 4.66
N ALA A 11 39.01 15.58 3.77
CA ALA A 11 39.56 16.90 4.05
C ALA A 11 38.77 17.66 5.13
N MET A 12 37.43 17.60 5.08
CA MET A 12 36.57 18.20 6.12
C MET A 12 36.78 17.55 7.48
N LEU A 13 36.91 16.22 7.53
CA LEU A 13 37.11 15.48 8.77
C LEU A 13 38.48 15.80 9.40
N ALA A 14 39.53 15.86 8.58
CA ALA A 14 40.86 16.28 9.01
C ALA A 14 40.89 17.74 9.52
N LEU A 15 40.18 18.64 8.83
CA LEU A 15 40.06 20.05 9.23
C LEU A 15 39.30 20.20 10.56
N ALA A 16 38.18 19.49 10.72
CA ALA A 16 37.40 19.49 11.95
C ALA A 16 38.23 18.96 13.13
N LEU A 17 38.98 17.86 12.92
CA LEU A 17 39.87 17.31 13.93
C LEU A 17 41.00 18.28 14.29
N ALA A 18 41.58 18.96 13.31
CA ALA A 18 42.62 19.96 13.53
C ALA A 18 42.10 21.17 14.31
N LEU A 19 40.91 21.69 13.97
CA LEU A 19 40.28 22.80 14.69
C LEU A 19 39.91 22.46 16.13
N LEU A 20 39.60 21.19 16.42
CA LEU A 20 39.33 20.71 17.77
C LEU A 20 40.61 20.48 18.58
N LEU A 21 41.62 19.85 17.97
CA LEU A 21 42.84 19.42 18.66
C LEU A 21 43.88 20.55 18.83
N VAL A 22 44.03 21.45 17.86
CA VAL A 22 45.00 22.55 17.92
C VAL A 22 44.80 23.50 19.11
N PRO A 23 43.58 24.01 19.41
CA PRO A 23 43.36 24.83 20.58
C PRO A 23 43.56 24.04 21.88
N ILE A 24 43.18 22.76 21.94
CA ILE A 24 43.39 21.90 23.12
C ILE A 24 44.88 21.67 23.41
N VAL A 25 45.69 21.40 22.39
CA VAL A 25 47.15 21.25 22.51
C VAL A 25 47.81 22.58 22.92
N ARG A 26 47.34 23.70 22.35
CA ARG A 26 47.86 25.03 22.68
C ARG A 26 47.45 25.51 24.08
N HIS A 27 46.24 25.19 24.54
CA HIS A 27 45.77 25.53 25.89
C HIS A 27 46.36 24.60 26.97
N GLY A 28 46.57 23.31 26.66
CA GLY A 28 47.18 22.34 27.57
C GLY A 28 48.65 22.59 27.90
N ARG A 29 49.36 23.40 27.10
CA ARG A 29 50.73 23.87 27.43
C ARG A 29 50.76 25.03 28.42
N ARG A 30 49.65 25.75 28.64
CA ARG A 30 49.60 26.92 29.55
C ARG A 30 49.05 26.60 30.95
N HIS A 31 48.25 25.54 31.09
CA HIS A 31 47.77 25.06 32.38
C HIS A 31 48.21 23.60 32.51
N GLY A 32 49.21 23.33 33.36
CA GLY A 32 49.93 22.05 33.49
C GLY A 32 49.05 20.83 33.79
N ARG A 33 48.31 20.37 32.79
CA ARG A 33 47.41 19.22 32.85
C ARG A 33 48.20 17.96 32.54
N SER A 34 48.01 16.91 33.33
CA SER A 34 48.88 15.73 33.29
C SER A 34 48.91 15.07 31.91
N ARG A 35 50.10 14.60 31.50
CA ARG A 35 50.32 13.89 30.22
C ARG A 35 49.30 12.76 29.96
N GLY A 36 48.74 12.17 31.02
CA GLY A 36 47.71 11.14 30.94
C GLY A 36 46.41 11.60 30.30
N VAL A 37 45.95 12.84 30.54
CA VAL A 37 44.70 13.35 29.94
C VAL A 37 44.87 13.56 28.43
N PHE A 38 46.07 13.97 28.00
CA PHE A 38 46.38 14.14 26.58
C PHE A 38 46.44 12.79 25.84
N VAL A 39 47.09 11.79 26.44
CA VAL A 39 47.15 10.43 25.88
C VAL A 39 45.76 9.79 25.83
N LEU A 40 44.92 10.04 26.84
CA LEU A 40 43.55 9.53 26.88
C LEU A 40 42.68 10.10 25.74
N LEU A 41 42.76 11.40 25.48
CA LEU A 41 42.00 12.04 24.38
C LEU A 41 42.45 11.54 23.01
N LEU A 42 43.76 11.35 22.82
CA LEU A 42 44.31 10.80 21.59
C LEU A 42 43.86 9.33 21.38
N ALA A 43 43.86 8.53 22.45
CA ALA A 43 43.39 7.16 22.41
C ALA A 43 41.90 7.10 22.04
N ILE A 44 41.05 7.94 22.63
CA ILE A 44 39.61 7.99 22.30
C ILE A 44 39.41 8.38 20.82
N ALA A 45 40.15 9.38 20.33
CA ALA A 45 40.02 9.85 18.94
C ALA A 45 40.39 8.79 17.89
N ILE A 46 41.17 7.78 18.25
CA ILE A 46 41.59 6.69 17.34
C ILE A 46 40.74 5.45 17.57
N VAL A 47 40.52 5.07 18.84
CA VAL A 47 39.83 3.84 19.21
C VAL A 47 38.35 3.92 18.87
N VAL A 48 37.69 5.07 19.06
CA VAL A 48 36.25 5.19 18.78
C VAL A 48 35.94 5.02 17.29
N PRO A 49 36.63 5.69 16.34
CA PRO A 49 36.40 5.45 14.91
C PRO A 49 36.70 4.01 14.49
N LEU A 50 37.79 3.42 14.99
CA LEU A 50 38.16 2.04 14.66
C LEU A 50 37.16 1.03 15.21
N ALA A 51 36.70 1.21 16.45
CA ALA A 51 35.68 0.38 17.05
C ALA A 51 34.34 0.55 16.32
N SER A 52 33.97 1.76 15.90
CA SER A 52 32.77 2.01 15.09
C SER A 52 32.85 1.33 13.72
N VAL A 53 33.99 1.38 13.04
CA VAL A 53 34.20 0.68 11.76
C VAL A 53 34.15 -0.84 11.96
N GLY A 54 34.76 -1.36 13.03
CA GLY A 54 34.72 -2.77 13.38
C GLY A 54 33.31 -3.27 13.73
N LEU A 55 32.57 -2.51 14.55
CA LEU A 55 31.16 -2.78 14.86
C LEU A 55 30.27 -2.71 13.63
N TYR A 56 30.51 -1.74 12.75
CA TYR A 56 29.79 -1.63 11.47
C TYR A 56 30.09 -2.82 10.55
N ALA A 57 31.33 -3.32 10.53
CA ALA A 57 31.68 -4.52 9.77
C ALA A 57 31.10 -5.82 10.38
N LEU A 58 30.92 -5.86 11.71
CA LEU A 58 30.42 -7.04 12.43
C LEU A 58 28.87 -7.11 12.49
N VAL A 59 28.19 -5.96 12.62
CA VAL A 59 26.73 -5.85 12.79
C VAL A 59 26.05 -5.33 11.51
N GLY A 60 26.74 -4.54 10.70
CA GLY A 60 26.22 -4.05 9.43
C GLY A 60 26.27 -5.13 8.34
N THR A 61 25.53 -4.91 7.25
CA THR A 61 25.56 -5.73 6.05
C THR A 61 26.52 -5.10 5.03
N PRO A 62 27.84 -5.39 5.06
CA PRO A 62 28.83 -4.77 4.16
C PRO A 62 28.55 -5.03 2.67
N SER A 63 27.70 -6.02 2.36
CA SER A 63 27.21 -6.33 1.01
C SER A 63 26.36 -5.23 0.38
N THR A 64 25.81 -4.26 1.14
CA THR A 64 25.05 -3.14 0.58
C THR A 64 25.93 -2.01 0.05
N LEU A 65 27.23 -2.01 0.37
CA LEU A 65 28.21 -1.04 -0.13
C LEU A 65 28.62 -1.28 -1.59
N GLY A 66 28.33 -2.47 -2.14
CA GLY A 66 28.57 -2.82 -3.54
C GLY A 66 27.47 -2.33 -4.51
N GLY A 67 26.48 -1.61 -4.00
CA GLY A 67 25.22 -1.35 -4.71
C GLY A 67 24.27 -2.53 -4.54
N VAL A 68 23.00 -2.23 -4.25
CA VAL A 68 21.92 -3.19 -4.47
C VAL A 68 21.92 -3.43 -5.98
N GLU A 69 22.22 -4.64 -6.45
CA GLU A 69 21.87 -4.97 -7.84
C GLU A 69 20.40 -4.57 -8.01
N PRO A 70 20.07 -3.69 -8.98
CA PRO A 70 18.67 -3.36 -9.19
C PRO A 70 17.97 -4.70 -9.35
N ALA A 71 17.05 -5.01 -8.43
CA ALA A 71 16.23 -6.20 -8.53
C ALA A 71 15.74 -6.20 -9.96
N LYS A 72 16.13 -7.23 -10.75
CA LYS A 72 15.75 -7.34 -12.16
C LYS A 72 14.29 -6.96 -12.21
N GLU A 73 13.96 -5.84 -12.84
CA GLU A 73 12.59 -5.34 -12.88
C GLU A 73 11.77 -6.46 -13.49
N MET A 74 11.09 -7.22 -12.63
CA MET A 74 10.31 -8.35 -13.08
C MET A 74 9.12 -7.70 -13.77
N ASP A 75 9.03 -7.92 -15.07
CA ASP A 75 7.90 -7.43 -15.85
C ASP A 75 6.62 -7.96 -15.20
N VAL A 76 5.60 -7.11 -15.11
CA VAL A 76 4.31 -7.46 -14.53
C VAL A 76 3.72 -8.67 -15.25
N GLY A 77 3.98 -8.82 -16.56
CA GLY A 77 3.62 -10.00 -17.33
C GLY A 77 4.30 -11.29 -16.86
N GLU A 78 5.61 -11.26 -16.58
CA GLU A 78 6.35 -12.40 -16.02
C GLU A 78 5.85 -12.77 -14.63
N ALA A 79 5.58 -11.76 -13.78
CA ALA A 79 5.05 -11.95 -12.44
C ALA A 79 3.67 -12.63 -12.45
N ILE A 80 2.77 -12.16 -13.32
CA ILE A 80 1.44 -12.75 -13.52
C ILE A 80 1.55 -14.19 -14.01
N THR A 81 2.48 -14.46 -14.94
CA THR A 81 2.69 -15.80 -15.49
C THR A 81 3.16 -16.77 -14.41
N ALA A 82 4.15 -16.36 -13.60
CA ALA A 82 4.63 -17.16 -12.47
C ALA A 82 3.54 -17.40 -11.42
N LEU A 83 2.76 -16.36 -11.09
CA LEU A 83 1.65 -16.48 -10.15
C LEU A 83 0.56 -17.43 -10.65
N ARG A 84 0.17 -17.33 -11.93
CA ARG A 84 -0.79 -18.26 -12.57
C ARG A 84 -0.28 -19.71 -12.54
N ALA A 85 1.02 -19.93 -12.77
CA ALA A 85 1.60 -21.28 -12.70
C ALA A 85 1.51 -21.85 -11.27
N ARG A 86 1.89 -21.06 -10.26
CA ARG A 86 1.78 -21.45 -8.84
C ARG A 86 0.34 -21.75 -8.43
N LEU A 87 -0.62 -20.93 -8.86
CA LEU A 87 -2.04 -21.10 -8.52
C LEU A 87 -2.69 -22.31 -9.22
N LYS A 88 -2.11 -22.82 -10.30
CA LYS A 88 -2.52 -24.12 -10.87
C LYS A 88 -2.11 -25.29 -10.00
N GLU A 89 -0.96 -25.20 -9.34
CA GLU A 89 -0.46 -26.23 -8.42
C GLU A 89 -1.10 -26.10 -7.02
N HIS A 90 -1.50 -24.88 -6.65
CA HIS A 90 -2.14 -24.55 -5.37
C HIS A 90 -3.49 -23.85 -5.59
N PRO A 91 -4.52 -24.57 -6.07
CA PRO A 91 -5.81 -23.97 -6.40
C PRO A 91 -6.58 -23.48 -5.16
N ASP A 92 -6.20 -23.90 -3.97
CA ASP A 92 -6.75 -23.52 -2.67
C ASP A 92 -6.12 -22.24 -2.07
N ASP A 93 -5.14 -21.63 -2.72
CA ASP A 93 -4.55 -20.36 -2.29
C ASP A 93 -5.46 -19.17 -2.62
N ALA A 94 -6.48 -18.96 -1.79
CA ALA A 94 -7.45 -17.87 -1.92
C ALA A 94 -6.77 -16.49 -1.97
N GLN A 95 -5.70 -16.29 -1.20
CA GLN A 95 -4.99 -15.01 -1.14
C GLN A 95 -4.21 -14.74 -2.43
N GLY A 96 -3.58 -15.76 -3.02
CA GLY A 96 -2.89 -15.65 -4.29
C GLY A 96 -3.86 -15.38 -5.45
N TRP A 97 -5.02 -16.03 -5.47
CA TRP A 97 -6.09 -15.71 -6.43
C TRP A 97 -6.62 -14.29 -6.26
N LEU A 98 -6.82 -13.84 -5.01
CA LEU A 98 -7.27 -12.47 -4.71
C LEU A 98 -6.27 -11.43 -5.22
N LEU A 99 -4.97 -11.65 -4.97
CA LEU A 99 -3.91 -10.78 -5.48
C LEU A 99 -3.93 -10.73 -7.01
N LEU A 100 -4.05 -11.88 -7.68
CA LEU A 100 -4.13 -11.95 -9.13
C LEU A 100 -5.32 -11.14 -9.68
N GLY A 101 -6.49 -11.25 -9.05
CA GLY A 101 -7.67 -10.46 -9.40
C GLY A 101 -7.45 -8.96 -9.24
N GLN A 102 -6.85 -8.54 -8.12
CA GLN A 102 -6.50 -7.13 -7.89
C GLN A 102 -5.50 -6.60 -8.92
N THR A 103 -4.50 -7.41 -9.30
CA THR A 103 -3.55 -7.05 -10.36
C THR A 103 -4.27 -6.81 -11.69
N PHE A 104 -5.17 -7.71 -12.10
CA PHE A 104 -5.94 -7.52 -13.33
C PHE A 104 -6.89 -6.31 -13.27
N THR A 105 -7.46 -6.01 -12.11
CA THR A 105 -8.23 -4.77 -11.90
C THR A 105 -7.36 -3.53 -12.14
N MET A 106 -6.13 -3.50 -11.60
CA MET A 106 -5.18 -2.40 -11.83
C MET A 106 -4.78 -2.26 -13.30
N LEU A 107 -4.66 -3.38 -14.01
CA LEU A 107 -4.36 -3.44 -15.44
C LEU A 107 -5.59 -3.14 -16.33
N LYS A 108 -6.77 -2.88 -15.74
CA LYS A 108 -8.03 -2.66 -16.46
C LYS A 108 -8.41 -3.82 -17.38
N GLN A 109 -8.15 -5.05 -16.92
CA GLN A 109 -8.51 -6.30 -17.59
C GLN A 109 -9.64 -6.98 -16.81
N PRO A 110 -10.91 -6.54 -16.96
CA PRO A 110 -12.00 -6.98 -16.09
C PRO A 110 -12.34 -8.46 -16.27
N ALA A 111 -12.20 -9.01 -17.49
CA ALA A 111 -12.41 -10.44 -17.74
C ALA A 111 -11.44 -11.32 -16.93
N ASP A 112 -10.14 -11.05 -17.03
CA ASP A 112 -9.12 -11.78 -16.26
C ASP A 112 -9.27 -11.55 -14.75
N ALA A 113 -9.66 -10.34 -14.33
CA ALA A 113 -9.94 -10.04 -12.93
C ALA A 113 -11.09 -10.88 -12.38
N ARG A 114 -12.21 -10.95 -13.11
CA ARG A 114 -13.39 -11.74 -12.72
C ARG A 114 -13.02 -13.23 -12.56
N ASP A 115 -12.26 -13.79 -13.50
CA ASP A 115 -11.84 -15.19 -13.44
C ASP A 115 -10.91 -15.47 -12.25
N ALA A 116 -9.99 -14.55 -11.94
CA ALA A 116 -9.13 -14.68 -10.77
C ALA A 116 -9.90 -14.55 -9.44
N PHE A 117 -10.86 -13.61 -9.34
CA PHE A 117 -11.73 -13.52 -8.17
C PHE A 117 -12.64 -14.75 -8.03
N ASP A 118 -13.06 -15.38 -9.13
CA ASP A 118 -13.80 -16.65 -9.10
C ASP A 118 -12.93 -17.78 -8.53
N GLY A 119 -11.63 -17.81 -8.88
CA GLY A 119 -10.64 -18.69 -8.24
C GLY A 119 -10.54 -18.46 -6.74
N ALA A 120 -10.49 -17.20 -6.31
CA ALA A 120 -10.46 -16.85 -4.88
C ALA A 120 -11.72 -17.31 -4.15
N LEU A 121 -12.90 -17.15 -4.75
CA LEU A 121 -14.18 -17.58 -4.18
C LEU A 121 -14.37 -19.10 -4.19
N LYS A 122 -13.70 -19.83 -5.09
CA LYS A 122 -13.67 -21.30 -5.06
C LYS A 122 -12.80 -21.81 -3.91
N ALA A 123 -11.68 -21.15 -3.64
CA ALA A 123 -10.78 -21.48 -2.54
C ALA A 123 -11.34 -21.07 -1.17
N ASP A 124 -11.94 -19.87 -1.09
CA ASP A 124 -12.63 -19.35 0.09
C ASP A 124 -13.94 -18.63 -0.32
N PRO A 125 -15.09 -19.32 -0.22
CA PRO A 125 -16.39 -18.76 -0.56
C PRO A 125 -16.84 -17.59 0.32
N THR A 126 -16.15 -17.32 1.44
CA THR A 126 -16.49 -16.26 2.39
C THR A 126 -15.62 -15.00 2.21
N ASN A 127 -14.71 -15.01 1.25
CA ASN A 127 -13.79 -13.89 1.01
C ASN A 127 -14.53 -12.65 0.48
N GLY A 128 -14.90 -11.74 1.39
CA GLY A 128 -15.65 -10.54 1.04
C GLY A 128 -14.95 -9.60 0.05
N ALA A 129 -13.61 -9.56 0.04
CA ALA A 129 -12.86 -8.77 -0.94
C ALA A 129 -13.00 -9.35 -2.36
N ALA A 130 -12.93 -10.68 -2.49
CA ALA A 130 -13.17 -11.36 -3.76
C ALA A 130 -14.63 -11.23 -4.23
N MET A 131 -15.60 -11.28 -3.32
CA MET A 131 -17.03 -11.05 -3.64
C MET A 131 -17.24 -9.68 -4.30
N VAL A 132 -16.70 -8.62 -3.68
CA VAL A 132 -16.83 -7.24 -4.17
C VAL A 132 -16.07 -7.07 -5.48
N GLY A 133 -14.83 -7.57 -5.57
CA GLY A 133 -14.01 -7.49 -6.77
C GLY A 133 -14.64 -8.23 -7.96
N TRP A 134 -15.24 -9.41 -7.72
CA TRP A 134 -15.94 -10.18 -8.74
C TRP A 134 -17.15 -9.43 -9.28
N ALA A 135 -18.00 -8.88 -8.40
CA ALA A 135 -19.21 -8.17 -8.79
C ALA A 135 -18.91 -6.92 -9.64
N GLU A 136 -17.86 -6.19 -9.29
CA GLU A 136 -17.40 -5.03 -10.06
C GLU A 136 -16.81 -5.44 -11.41
N ALA A 137 -15.94 -6.45 -11.43
CA ALA A 137 -15.34 -6.95 -12.66
C ALA A 137 -16.42 -7.47 -13.62
N ASP A 138 -17.45 -8.17 -13.10
CA ASP A 138 -18.59 -8.63 -13.89
C ASP A 138 -19.38 -7.45 -14.50
N SER A 139 -19.70 -6.44 -13.69
CA SER A 139 -20.38 -5.22 -14.17
C SER A 139 -19.61 -4.55 -15.31
N LEU A 140 -18.27 -4.48 -15.23
CA LEU A 140 -17.44 -3.87 -16.28
C LEU A 140 -17.37 -4.68 -17.59
N ILE A 141 -17.67 -5.97 -17.57
CA ILE A 141 -17.67 -6.83 -18.76
C ILE A 141 -19.00 -6.73 -19.51
N ARG A 142 -20.09 -6.47 -18.79
CA ARG A 142 -21.44 -6.41 -19.36
C ARG A 142 -21.64 -5.12 -20.14
N ASP A 143 -22.31 -5.20 -21.29
CA ASP A 143 -22.63 -4.03 -22.11
C ASP A 143 -23.53 -3.01 -21.38
N ASP A 144 -24.41 -3.49 -20.50
CA ASP A 144 -25.37 -2.68 -19.75
C ASP A 144 -24.85 -2.16 -18.40
N HIS A 145 -23.67 -2.61 -18.00
CA HIS A 145 -23.02 -2.33 -16.71
C HIS A 145 -23.91 -2.62 -15.49
N ARG A 146 -24.92 -3.48 -15.64
CA ARG A 146 -25.85 -3.80 -14.56
C ARG A 146 -25.19 -4.74 -13.56
N ILE A 147 -25.44 -4.48 -12.28
CA ILE A 147 -25.06 -5.35 -11.18
C ILE A 147 -26.29 -6.19 -10.81
N GLU A 148 -26.35 -7.43 -11.26
CA GLU A 148 -27.50 -8.31 -11.09
C GLU A 148 -27.09 -9.78 -10.93
N GLY A 149 -28.06 -10.66 -10.64
CA GLY A 149 -27.83 -12.09 -10.44
C GLY A 149 -26.73 -12.34 -9.40
N ARG A 150 -25.74 -13.17 -9.78
CA ARG A 150 -24.62 -13.54 -8.89
C ARG A 150 -23.85 -12.33 -8.35
N ALA A 151 -23.69 -11.26 -9.13
CA ALA A 151 -22.97 -10.06 -8.68
C ALA A 151 -23.70 -9.38 -7.51
N LEU A 152 -25.03 -9.29 -7.59
CA LEU A 152 -25.87 -8.77 -6.51
C LEU A 152 -25.82 -9.67 -5.27
N ASP A 153 -25.94 -10.99 -5.45
CA ASP A 153 -25.90 -11.96 -4.33
C ASP A 153 -24.57 -11.87 -3.56
N LEU A 154 -23.44 -11.76 -4.28
CA LEU A 154 -22.11 -11.61 -3.70
C LEU A 154 -21.96 -10.28 -2.93
N LEU A 155 -22.50 -9.17 -3.46
CA LEU A 155 -22.48 -7.89 -2.75
C LEU A 155 -23.32 -7.92 -1.47
N GLN A 156 -24.49 -8.55 -1.51
CA GLN A 156 -25.33 -8.73 -0.32
C GLN A 156 -24.62 -9.57 0.74
N ALA A 157 -23.98 -10.67 0.33
CA ALA A 157 -23.17 -11.50 1.23
C ALA A 157 -21.97 -10.73 1.82
N ALA A 158 -21.28 -9.93 1.00
CA ALA A 158 -20.14 -9.12 1.44
C ALA A 158 -20.55 -8.04 2.45
N VAL A 159 -21.69 -7.36 2.23
CA VAL A 159 -22.23 -6.37 3.17
C VAL A 159 -22.74 -7.04 4.44
N ALA A 160 -23.35 -8.23 4.35
CA ALA A 160 -23.77 -8.98 5.52
C ALA A 160 -22.58 -9.41 6.40
N ALA A 161 -21.47 -9.84 5.78
CA ALA A 161 -20.25 -10.22 6.48
C ALA A 161 -19.48 -9.01 7.05
N ASN A 162 -19.43 -7.91 6.31
CA ASN A 162 -18.82 -6.66 6.76
C ASN A 162 -19.72 -5.46 6.40
N PRO A 163 -20.58 -5.03 7.34
CA PRO A 163 -21.50 -3.90 7.12
C PRO A 163 -20.82 -2.55 6.91
N GLN A 164 -19.50 -2.45 7.14
CA GLN A 164 -18.72 -1.21 6.98
C GLN A 164 -17.86 -1.22 5.70
N ASN A 165 -18.01 -2.23 4.84
CA ASN A 165 -17.28 -2.25 3.57
C ASN A 165 -17.82 -1.17 2.62
N GLN A 166 -17.10 -0.04 2.55
CA GLN A 166 -17.51 1.13 1.78
C GLN A 166 -17.75 0.81 0.29
N ARG A 167 -16.87 0.01 -0.33
CA ARG A 167 -16.98 -0.36 -1.75
C ARG A 167 -18.18 -1.27 -2.01
N ALA A 168 -18.45 -2.21 -1.10
CA ALA A 168 -19.62 -3.09 -1.19
C ALA A 168 -20.93 -2.29 -1.06
N LEU A 169 -21.02 -1.38 -0.09
CA LEU A 169 -22.18 -0.50 0.09
C LEU A 169 -22.42 0.39 -1.13
N TRP A 170 -21.36 0.95 -1.71
CA TRP A 170 -21.45 1.77 -2.92
C TRP A 170 -22.05 1.00 -4.10
N LEU A 171 -21.48 -0.17 -4.42
CA LEU A 171 -21.93 -1.02 -5.53
C LEU A 171 -23.32 -1.61 -5.30
N LEU A 172 -23.66 -1.98 -4.06
CA LEU A 172 -24.99 -2.48 -3.71
C LEU A 172 -26.06 -1.39 -3.93
N GLY A 173 -25.79 -0.15 -3.52
CA GLY A 173 -26.69 0.98 -3.78
C GLY A 173 -26.88 1.24 -5.27
N ILE A 174 -25.81 1.14 -6.09
CA ILE A 174 -25.90 1.23 -7.55
C ILE A 174 -26.83 0.14 -8.09
N SER A 175 -26.64 -1.11 -7.67
CA SER A 175 -27.50 -2.22 -8.09
C SER A 175 -28.97 -1.96 -7.73
N GLN A 176 -29.26 -1.55 -6.49
CA GLN A 176 -30.62 -1.25 -6.04
C GLN A 176 -31.25 -0.13 -6.89
N PHE A 177 -30.50 0.94 -7.16
CA PHE A 177 -30.96 2.04 -7.99
C PHE A 177 -31.25 1.59 -9.44
N GLN A 178 -30.38 0.77 -10.03
CA GLN A 178 -30.57 0.18 -11.37
C GLN A 178 -31.80 -0.73 -11.45
N HIS A 179 -32.29 -1.24 -10.32
CA HIS A 179 -33.50 -2.08 -10.20
C HIS A 179 -34.71 -1.29 -9.68
N GLU A 180 -34.65 0.05 -9.69
CA GLU A 180 -35.73 0.95 -9.25
C GLU A 180 -36.09 0.80 -7.76
N LYS A 181 -35.24 0.12 -6.98
CA LYS A 181 -35.34 -0.02 -5.51
C LYS A 181 -34.78 1.23 -4.84
N TYR A 182 -35.41 2.37 -5.10
CA TYR A 182 -34.88 3.68 -4.75
C TYR A 182 -34.83 3.92 -3.24
N VAL A 183 -35.79 3.37 -2.49
CA VAL A 183 -35.82 3.47 -1.02
C VAL A 183 -34.63 2.72 -0.42
N GLU A 184 -34.38 1.50 -0.90
CA GLU A 184 -33.25 0.67 -0.47
C GLU A 184 -31.91 1.29 -0.86
N ALA A 185 -31.78 1.78 -2.10
CA ALA A 185 -30.57 2.47 -2.57
C ALA A 185 -30.20 3.67 -1.69
N SER A 186 -31.18 4.53 -1.40
CA SER A 186 -31.02 5.68 -0.51
C SER A 186 -30.58 5.24 0.89
N ALA A 187 -31.22 4.21 1.45
CA ALA A 187 -30.87 3.70 2.78
C ALA A 187 -29.43 3.15 2.82
N THR A 188 -29.04 2.34 1.83
CA THR A 188 -27.69 1.76 1.74
C THR A 188 -26.63 2.86 1.61
N TRP A 189 -26.84 3.87 0.77
CA TRP A 189 -25.89 4.99 0.66
C TRP A 189 -25.89 5.91 1.88
N LYS A 190 -27.01 6.07 2.60
CA LYS A 190 -27.04 6.78 3.89
C LYS A 190 -26.22 6.07 4.96
N THR A 191 -26.08 4.74 4.90
CA THR A 191 -25.12 3.99 5.73
C THR A 191 -23.66 4.29 5.33
N LEU A 192 -23.39 4.43 4.02
CA LEU A 192 -22.06 4.72 3.49
C LEU A 192 -21.59 6.15 3.78
N GLN A 193 -22.47 7.15 3.60
CA GLN A 193 -22.13 8.59 3.68
C GLN A 193 -21.27 8.99 4.90
N PRO A 194 -21.60 8.60 6.16
CA PRO A 194 -20.81 9.01 7.32
C PRO A 194 -19.43 8.35 7.40
N MET A 195 -19.15 7.33 6.59
CA MET A 195 -17.84 6.65 6.53
C MET A 195 -16.85 7.36 5.62
N LEU A 196 -17.32 8.30 4.80
CA LEU A 196 -16.53 9.01 3.81
C LEU A 196 -16.01 10.32 4.39
N ASP A 197 -14.85 10.75 3.90
CA ASP A 197 -14.37 12.11 4.15
C ASP A 197 -15.38 13.11 3.56
N PRO A 198 -16.01 13.97 4.38
CA PRO A 198 -17.05 14.91 3.94
C PRO A 198 -16.62 15.80 2.78
N ASP A 199 -15.33 16.15 2.69
CA ASP A 199 -14.82 17.05 1.66
C ASP A 199 -14.37 16.31 0.38
N SER A 200 -14.47 14.97 0.36
CA SER A 200 -14.06 14.17 -0.80
C SER A 200 -15.09 14.20 -1.94
N ASN A 201 -14.61 14.12 -3.19
CA ASN A 201 -15.49 13.97 -4.36
C ASN A 201 -16.44 12.77 -4.25
N VAL A 202 -16.00 11.70 -3.58
CA VAL A 202 -16.80 10.49 -3.38
C VAL A 202 -17.99 10.78 -2.45
N ALA A 203 -17.78 11.51 -1.34
CA ALA A 203 -18.85 11.89 -0.43
C ALA A 203 -19.90 12.78 -1.12
N HIS A 204 -19.45 13.71 -1.98
CA HIS A 204 -20.37 14.54 -2.77
C HIS A 204 -21.18 13.71 -3.77
N ALA A 205 -20.53 12.80 -4.51
CA ALA A 205 -21.22 11.92 -5.45
C ALA A 205 -22.25 11.01 -4.76
N VAL A 206 -21.93 10.48 -3.57
CA VAL A 206 -22.85 9.65 -2.79
C VAL A 206 -24.05 10.47 -2.31
N ALA A 207 -23.84 11.71 -1.85
CA ALA A 207 -24.93 12.60 -1.45
C ALA A 207 -25.88 12.93 -2.62
N GLU A 208 -25.33 13.16 -3.82
CA GLU A 208 -26.13 13.36 -5.04
C GLU A 208 -26.96 12.12 -5.39
N GLN A 209 -26.36 10.92 -5.30
CA GLN A 209 -27.06 9.67 -5.56
C GLN A 209 -28.19 9.42 -4.56
N ILE A 210 -27.97 9.73 -3.27
CA ILE A 210 -29.02 9.70 -2.24
C ILE A 210 -30.18 10.64 -2.61
N ALA A 211 -29.88 11.90 -2.97
CA ALA A 211 -30.90 12.87 -3.33
C ALA A 211 -31.71 12.45 -4.57
N GLN A 212 -31.03 11.86 -5.57
CA GLN A 212 -31.69 11.33 -6.76
C GLN A 212 -32.61 10.15 -6.42
N ALA A 213 -32.14 9.21 -5.59
CA ALA A 213 -32.93 8.08 -5.13
C ALA A 213 -34.18 8.53 -4.35
N ASP A 214 -34.02 9.46 -3.39
CA ASP A 214 -35.13 10.00 -2.60
C ASP A 214 -36.18 10.68 -3.49
N LYS A 215 -35.75 11.46 -4.49
CA LYS A 215 -36.66 12.10 -5.47
C LYS A 215 -37.44 11.07 -6.29
N ARG A 216 -36.77 10.01 -6.76
CA ARG A 216 -37.40 8.95 -7.56
C ARG A 216 -38.39 8.12 -6.71
N ALA A 217 -38.03 7.81 -5.47
CA ALA A 217 -38.91 7.13 -4.52
C ALA A 217 -40.20 7.93 -4.26
N ALA A 218 -40.08 9.24 -4.02
CA ALA A 218 -41.23 10.12 -3.80
C ALA A 218 -42.15 10.21 -5.04
N ALA A 219 -41.57 10.25 -6.24
CA ALA A 219 -42.34 10.28 -7.48
C ALA A 219 -43.08 8.96 -7.78
N GLY A 220 -42.55 7.82 -7.32
CA GLY A 220 -43.21 6.51 -7.41
C GLY A 220 -44.35 6.34 -6.43
N ALA A 221 -44.25 6.91 -5.22
CA ALA A 221 -45.28 6.81 -4.18
C ALA A 221 -46.53 7.69 -4.42
N GLY A 222 -46.46 8.64 -5.36
CA GLY A 222 -47.57 9.53 -5.72
C GLY A 222 -48.44 9.04 -6.89
N LYS A 223 -48.18 7.84 -7.41
CA LYS A 223 -48.97 7.18 -8.46
C LYS A 223 -49.79 6.04 -7.88
#